data_AF-A0A328AUF7-F1
#
_entry.id   AF-A0A328AUF7-F1
#
_cell.length_a   1.000
_cell.length_b   1.000
_cell.length_c   1.000
_cell.angle_alpha   90.00
_cell.angle_beta   90.00
_cell.angle_gamma   90.00
#
_symmetry.space_group_name_H-M   'P 1'
#
loop_
_entity.id
_entity.type
_entity.pdbx_description
1 polymer ?
#
loop_
_entity_poly.entity_id
_entity_poly.type
_entity_poly.pdbx_seq_one_letter_code
_entity_poly.pdbx_strand_id
1 'polypeptide(L)'
;MTAASAMSVAQAMEACASELSALARRCEALQHHLAPALEGTALVEEAQALDLMTQTLGALGHYLSALADDVPADAMVDPRAAAAGVTLTDLAHRLIGHEAPGAGASGDFEMFGGA
;
A
#
# COMPACT_ATOMS: atom_id res chain seq x y z
N MET A 1 8.21 -16.17 -23.82
CA MET A 1 8.45 -14.71 -23.84
C MET A 1 7.11 -14.02 -23.74
N THR A 2 6.65 -13.75 -22.52
CA THR A 2 5.44 -12.94 -22.28
C THR A 2 5.79 -11.48 -22.56
N ALA A 3 5.04 -10.86 -23.46
CA ALA A 3 5.25 -9.46 -23.86
C ALA A 3 5.36 -8.55 -22.62
N ALA A 4 6.29 -7.60 -22.69
CA ALA A 4 6.40 -6.53 -21.71
C ALA A 4 5.13 -5.68 -21.81
N SER A 5 4.30 -5.66 -20.77
CA SER A 5 3.23 -4.67 -20.67
C SER A 5 3.87 -3.40 -20.15
N ALA A 6 4.29 -2.52 -21.06
CA ALA A 6 4.64 -1.16 -20.71
C ALA A 6 3.40 -0.48 -20.12
N MET A 7 3.58 0.26 -19.03
CA MET A 7 2.54 1.10 -18.44
C MET A 7 2.98 2.56 -18.51
N SER A 8 2.04 3.50 -18.38
CA SER A 8 2.44 4.91 -18.31
C SER A 8 3.12 5.20 -16.98
N VAL A 9 4.01 6.20 -16.98
CA VAL A 9 4.65 6.68 -15.74
C VAL A 9 3.59 7.16 -14.76
N ALA A 10 2.53 7.83 -15.23
CA ALA A 10 1.40 8.25 -14.42
C ALA A 10 0.74 7.07 -13.69
N GLN A 11 0.44 5.98 -14.41
CA GLN A 11 -0.14 4.77 -13.81
C GLN A 11 0.79 4.13 -12.76
N ALA A 12 2.11 4.14 -13.00
CA ALA A 12 3.06 3.59 -12.04
C ALA A 12 3.09 4.44 -10.76
N MET A 13 3.00 5.76 -10.90
CA MET A 13 2.94 6.70 -9.78
C MET A 13 1.62 6.58 -9.00
N GLU A 14 0.48 6.43 -9.68
CA GLU A 14 -0.82 6.16 -9.07
C GLU A 14 -0.83 4.84 -8.30
N ALA A 15 -0.21 3.79 -8.83
CA ALA A 15 -0.09 2.51 -8.13
C ALA A 15 0.68 2.67 -6.82
N CYS A 16 1.83 3.36 -6.83
CA CYS A 16 2.57 3.70 -5.62
C CYS A 16 1.76 4.58 -4.65
N ALA A 17 1.06 5.60 -5.17
CA ALA A 17 0.22 6.49 -4.37
C ALA A 17 -0.90 5.72 -3.64
N SER A 18 -1.52 4.77 -4.33
CA SER A 18 -2.55 3.89 -3.79
C SER A 18 -2.02 3.03 -2.65
N GLU A 19 -0.84 2.43 -2.80
CA GLU A 19 -0.22 1.60 -1.76
C GLU A 19 0.15 2.41 -0.51
N LEU A 20 0.72 3.61 -0.68
CA LEU A 20 1.03 4.50 0.44
C LEU A 20 -0.23 4.93 1.19
N SER A 21 -1.29 5.28 0.45
CA SER A 21 -2.58 5.65 1.03
C SER A 21 -3.24 4.47 1.74
N ALA A 22 -3.11 3.26 1.21
CA ALA A 22 -3.60 2.04 1.85
C ALA A 22 -2.84 1.73 3.14
N LEU A 23 -1.52 1.95 3.17
CA LEU A 23 -0.72 1.82 4.39
C LEU A 23 -1.12 2.86 5.43
N ALA A 24 -1.30 4.13 5.06
CA ALA A 24 -1.78 5.17 5.97
C ALA A 24 -3.10 4.76 6.64
N ARG A 25 -4.10 4.33 5.87
CA ARG A 25 -5.39 3.86 6.42
C ARG A 25 -5.26 2.67 7.37
N ARG A 26 -4.33 1.74 7.08
CA ARG A 26 -4.06 0.59 7.97
C ARG A 26 -3.41 1.05 9.27
N CYS A 27 -2.51 2.02 9.22
CA CYS A 27 -1.91 2.62 10.40
C CYS A 27 -2.94 3.40 11.23
N GLU A 28 -3.85 4.15 10.61
CA GLU A 28 -4.98 4.81 11.31
C GLU A 28 -5.87 3.79 12.03
N ALA A 29 -6.25 2.71 11.34
CA ALA A 29 -7.05 1.65 11.94
C ALA A 29 -6.32 0.99 13.12
N LEU A 30 -5.02 0.71 12.96
CA LEU A 30 -4.21 0.15 14.04
C LEU A 30 -4.14 1.09 15.24
N GLN A 31 -3.91 2.39 15.02
CA GLN A 31 -3.93 3.40 16.09
C GLN A 31 -5.27 3.41 16.82
N HIS A 32 -6.38 3.38 16.09
CA HIS A 32 -7.71 3.35 16.67
C HIS A 32 -7.93 2.11 17.56
N HIS A 33 -7.48 0.94 17.12
CA HIS A 33 -7.60 -0.30 17.89
C HIS A 33 -6.64 -0.38 19.08
N LEU A 34 -5.46 0.23 18.99
CA LEU A 34 -4.47 0.23 20.07
C LEU A 34 -4.70 1.33 21.11
N ALA A 35 -5.40 2.42 20.75
CA ALA A 35 -5.60 3.57 21.64
C ALA A 35 -6.10 3.20 23.05
N PRO A 36 -7.07 2.29 23.24
CA PRO A 36 -7.51 1.89 24.58
C PRO A 36 -6.43 1.15 25.38
N ALA A 37 -5.57 0.38 24.72
CA ALA A 37 -4.49 -0.37 25.36
C ALA A 37 -3.29 0.52 25.73
N LEU A 38 -3.16 1.67 25.06
CA LEU A 38 -2.11 2.65 25.30
C LEU A 38 -2.51 3.71 26.34
N GLU A 39 -3.79 3.75 26.73
CA GLU A 39 -4.30 4.68 27.74
C GLU A 39 -3.58 4.50 29.09
N GLY A 40 -2.99 5.58 29.60
CA GLY A 40 -2.24 5.57 30.87
C GLY A 40 -0.83 4.97 30.79
N THR A 41 -0.35 4.58 29.61
CA THR A 41 1.04 4.16 29.41
C THR A 41 1.96 5.38 29.18
N ALA A 42 3.26 5.19 29.40
CA ALA A 42 4.27 6.21 29.08
C ALA A 42 4.67 6.22 27.58
N LEU A 43 3.93 5.53 26.71
CA LEU A 43 4.26 5.33 25.29
C LEU A 43 3.74 6.46 24.38
N VAL A 44 3.68 7.69 24.93
CA VAL A 44 3.12 8.85 24.22
C VAL A 44 3.99 9.21 23.01
N GLU A 45 5.30 9.09 23.15
CA GLU A 45 6.25 9.40 22.06
C GLU A 45 6.12 8.41 20.90
N GLU A 46 5.96 7.11 21.19
CA GLU A 46 5.76 6.08 20.17
C GLU A 46 4.42 6.25 19.46
N ALA A 47 3.36 6.63 20.18
CA ALA A 47 2.06 6.94 19.59
C ALA A 47 2.15 8.14 18.64
N GLN A 48 2.88 9.19 19.03
CA GLN A 48 3.12 10.36 18.17
C GLN A 48 3.98 10.01 16.94
N ALA A 49 4.98 9.15 17.11
CA ALA A 49 5.79 8.67 15.98
C ALA A 49 4.93 7.89 14.98
N LEU A 50 4.00 7.05 15.46
CA LEU A 50 3.07 6.31 14.61
C LEU A 50 2.10 7.23 13.87
N ASP A 51 1.58 8.25 14.54
CA ASP A 51 0.73 9.27 13.91
C ASP A 51 1.51 10.03 12.81
N LEU A 52 2.73 10.47 13.09
CA LEU A 52 3.58 11.15 12.11
C LEU A 52 3.88 10.27 10.89
N MET A 53 4.20 8.99 11.10
CA MET A 53 4.41 8.04 10.00
C MET A 53 3.14 7.91 9.16
N THR A 54 1.98 7.83 9.79
CA THR A 54 0.67 7.72 9.12
C THR A 54 0.40 8.92 8.22
N GLN A 55 0.58 10.14 8.75
CA GLN A 55 0.41 11.38 8.00
C GLN A 55 1.44 11.49 6.87
N THR A 56 2.68 11.08 7.11
CA THR A 56 3.75 11.10 6.09
C THR A 56 3.42 10.17 4.92
N LEU A 57 2.93 8.95 5.19
CA LEU A 57 2.51 8.01 4.16
C LEU A 57 1.36 8.59 3.33
N GLY A 58 0.35 9.18 3.97
CA GLY A 58 -0.75 9.85 3.29
C GLY A 58 -0.30 11.02 2.42
N ALA A 59 0.59 11.87 2.95
CA ALA A 59 1.14 13.01 2.23
C ALA A 59 1.96 12.61 1.00
N LEU A 60 2.80 11.57 1.12
CA LEU A 60 3.56 11.03 -0.01
C LEU A 60 2.65 10.40 -1.06
N GLY A 61 1.58 9.71 -0.64
CA GLY A 61 0.56 9.20 -1.55
C GLY A 61 -0.12 10.32 -2.34
N HIS A 62 -0.56 11.38 -1.65
CA HIS A 62 -1.17 12.55 -2.29
C HIS A 62 -0.20 13.25 -3.25
N TYR A 63 1.06 13.44 -2.85
CA TYR A 63 2.10 14.04 -3.69
C TYR A 63 2.33 13.25 -4.98
N LEU A 64 2.45 11.91 -4.90
CA LEU A 64 2.63 11.08 -6.09
C LEU A 64 1.41 11.10 -7.01
N SER A 65 0.20 11.13 -6.45
CA SER A 65 -1.03 11.28 -7.23
C SER A 65 -1.07 12.61 -7.96
N ALA A 66 -0.76 13.72 -7.28
CA ALA A 66 -0.73 15.05 -7.89
C ALA A 66 0.34 15.15 -8.98
N LEU A 67 1.52 14.54 -8.78
CA LEU A 67 2.53 14.50 -9.83
C LEU A 67 2.09 13.67 -11.04
N ALA A 68 1.34 12.58 -10.84
CA ALA A 68 0.85 11.75 -11.94
C ALA A 68 -0.04 12.54 -12.90
N ASP A 69 -0.81 13.51 -12.40
CA ASP A 69 -1.66 14.40 -13.20
C ASP A 69 -0.85 15.29 -14.17
N ASP A 70 0.40 15.62 -13.82
CA ASP A 70 1.30 16.46 -14.61
C ASP A 70 2.19 15.66 -15.58
N VAL A 71 2.14 14.33 -15.54
CA VAL A 71 2.97 13.47 -16.40
C VAL A 71 2.42 13.41 -17.83
N PRO A 72 3.27 13.56 -18.87
CA PRO A 72 2.85 13.36 -20.25
C PRO A 72 2.24 11.97 -20.49
N ALA A 73 1.10 11.92 -21.18
CA ALA A 73 0.35 10.67 -21.38
C ALA A 73 1.12 9.60 -22.19
N ASP A 74 2.13 10.00 -22.95
CA ASP A 74 2.99 9.13 -23.76
C ASP A 74 4.28 8.71 -23.03
N ALA A 75 4.50 9.16 -21.79
CA ALA A 75 5.62 8.72 -20.97
C ALA A 75 5.38 7.29 -20.49
N MET A 76 6.12 6.33 -21.06
CA MET A 76 6.00 4.90 -20.76
C MET A 76 7.19 4.40 -19.93
N VAL A 77 6.93 3.40 -19.08
CA VAL A 77 7.95 2.73 -18.25
C VAL A 77 7.68 1.22 -18.19
N ASP A 78 8.75 0.42 -18.05
CA ASP A 78 8.65 -0.99 -17.64
C ASP A 78 8.86 -1.10 -16.12
N PRO A 79 7.80 -1.33 -15.33
CA PRO A 79 7.89 -1.39 -13.88
C PRO A 79 8.48 -2.72 -13.36
N ARG A 80 8.62 -3.75 -14.21
CA ARG A 80 8.93 -5.12 -13.75
C ARG A 80 10.31 -5.21 -13.11
N ALA A 81 11.29 -4.50 -13.67
CA ALA A 81 12.64 -4.48 -13.11
C ALA A 81 12.66 -3.88 -11.69
N ALA A 82 11.86 -2.84 -11.44
CA ALA A 82 11.70 -2.26 -10.12
C ALA A 82 10.92 -3.20 -9.18
N ALA A 83 9.83 -3.80 -9.67
CA ALA A 83 8.99 -4.72 -8.90
C ALA A 83 9.72 -6.01 -8.49
N ALA A 84 10.73 -6.45 -9.24
CA ALA A 84 11.55 -7.61 -8.88
C ALA A 84 12.33 -7.43 -7.57
N GLY A 85 12.56 -6.18 -7.12
CA GLY A 85 13.15 -5.88 -5.82
C GLY A 85 12.16 -5.93 -4.65
N VAL A 86 10.86 -6.04 -4.93
CA VAL A 86 9.81 -6.06 -3.91
C VAL A 86 9.60 -7.50 -3.43
N THR A 87 9.85 -7.73 -2.14
CA THR A 87 9.76 -9.07 -1.53
C THR A 87 8.33 -9.55 -1.31
N LEU A 88 7.37 -8.63 -1.20
CA LEU A 88 5.96 -8.94 -1.05
C LEU A 88 5.31 -9.13 -2.42
N THR A 89 5.08 -10.39 -2.83
CA THR A 89 4.54 -10.74 -4.16
C THR A 89 3.27 -9.98 -4.51
N ASP A 90 2.31 -9.86 -3.59
CA ASP A 90 1.06 -9.16 -3.86
C ASP A 90 1.26 -7.66 -4.05
N LEU A 91 2.21 -7.06 -3.32
CA LEU A 91 2.59 -5.66 -3.52
C LEU A 91 3.26 -5.49 -4.88
N ALA A 92 4.18 -6.39 -5.24
CA ALA A 92 4.83 -6.37 -6.54
C ALA A 92 3.81 -6.44 -7.68
N HIS A 93 2.78 -7.29 -7.57
CA HIS A 93 1.68 -7.40 -8.52
C HIS A 93 0.86 -6.11 -8.65
N ARG A 94 0.45 -5.51 -7.53
CA ARG A 94 -0.31 -4.24 -7.56
C ARG A 94 0.50 -3.10 -8.16
N LEU A 95 1.80 -3.03 -7.86
CA LEU A 95 2.70 -2.01 -8.41
C LEU A 95 2.89 -2.11 -9.93
N ILE A 96 2.77 -3.31 -10.51
CA ILE A 96 2.80 -3.50 -11.97
C ILE A 96 1.40 -3.46 -12.60
N GLY A 97 0.40 -2.92 -11.89
CA GLY A 97 -0.97 -2.75 -12.38
C GLY A 97 -1.77 -4.04 -12.52
N HIS A 98 -1.34 -5.14 -11.91
CA HIS A 98 -2.13 -6.37 -11.87
C HIS A 98 -3.01 -6.38 -10.62
N GLU A 99 -4.25 -6.84 -10.74
CA GLU A 99 -5.03 -7.20 -9.56
C GLU A 99 -4.28 -8.29 -8.80
N ALA A 100 -4.02 -8.07 -7.51
CA ALA A 100 -3.41 -9.09 -6.67
C ALA A 100 -4.32 -10.34 -6.68
N PRO A 101 -3.78 -11.55 -6.93
CA PRO A 101 -4.56 -12.76 -6.84
C PRO A 101 -5.01 -12.94 -5.38
N GLY A 102 -6.29 -12.67 -5.09
CA GLY A 102 -6.92 -13.02 -3.82
C GLY A 102 -7.13 -11.87 -2.83
N ALA A 103 -8.02 -10.94 -3.15
CA ALA A 103 -8.89 -10.31 -2.14
C ALA A 103 -10.19 -11.12 -1.93
N GLY A 104 -10.14 -12.43 -2.21
CA GLY A 104 -11.27 -13.36 -2.13
C GLY A 104 -10.96 -14.56 -1.27
N ALA A 105 -10.73 -14.34 0.03
CA ALA A 105 -10.88 -15.31 1.13
C ALA A 105 -10.51 -14.67 2.48
N SER A 106 -10.99 -13.44 2.75
CA SER A 106 -11.13 -13.00 4.14
C SER A 106 -12.46 -13.58 4.64
N GLY A 107 -12.46 -14.83 5.12
CA GLY A 107 -13.69 -15.38 5.71
C GLY A 107 -13.88 -16.89 5.77
N ASP A 108 -12.85 -17.72 5.70
CA ASP A 108 -12.99 -19.13 6.09
C ASP A 108 -11.84 -19.51 7.03
N PHE A 109 -11.98 -19.09 8.29
CA PHE A 109 -11.56 -19.94 9.38
C PHE A 109 -12.38 -21.23 9.22
N GLU A 110 -11.83 -22.23 8.53
CA GLU A 110 -12.36 -23.59 8.62
C GLU A 110 -12.45 -23.92 10.11
N MET A 111 -13.70 -24.08 10.55
CA MET A 111 -14.06 -24.49 11.88
C MET A 111 -13.22 -25.72 12.25
N PHE A 112 -12.45 -25.62 13.33
CA PHE A 112 -12.04 -26.82 14.07
C PHE A 112 -13.30 -27.43 14.71
N GLY A 113 -14.11 -28.08 13.86
CA GLY A 113 -15.28 -28.86 14.23
C GLY A 113 -14.93 -30.33 14.23
N GLY A 114 -14.65 -30.86 15.42
CA GLY A 114 -15.08 -32.19 15.87
C GLY A 114 -14.48 -33.44 15.21
N ALA A 115 -13.56 -34.07 15.95
CA ALA A 115 -13.75 -35.44 16.44
C ALA A 115 -12.99 -35.63 17.76
#